data_AF-A0AAW2XFW1-F1
#
_entry.id   AF-A0AAW2XFW1-F1
#
_cell.length_a   1.000
_cell.length_b   1.000
_cell.length_c   1.000
_cell.angle_alpha   90.00
_cell.angle_beta   90.00
_cell.angle_gamma   90.00
#
_symmetry.space_group_name_H-M   'P 1'
#
loop_
_entity.id
_entity.type
_entity.pdbx_description
1 polymer ?
#
loop_
_entity_poly.entity_id
_entity_poly.type
_entity_poly.pdbx_seq_one_letter_code
_entity_poly.pdbx_strand_id
1 'polypeptide(L)'
;MRKNAKMEKAAKTVSEISSEVDKLTAQVSALETVVSRGGKVVEKDVVNLTELLMNQLVKLDGIVADGDAKSQRTMQVRRVQKCVETLDVLKLKNSAPASNENHISLQQKRSNGNVPLQHSNGSVSSPTRQPPARHSIMYSLIDSPNHQQQPSNNSASGALW
;
A
#
# COMPACT_ATOMS: atom_id res chain seq x y z
N MET A 1 -12.26 30.26 15.26
CA MET A 1 -10.96 30.50 14.57
C MET A 1 -9.87 29.45 14.82
N ARG A 2 -9.68 28.88 16.03
CA ARG A 2 -8.57 27.93 16.32
C ARG A 2 -8.54 26.63 15.48
N LYS A 3 -9.68 26.13 15.00
CA LYS A 3 -9.73 24.90 14.17
C LYS A 3 -9.10 25.13 12.78
N ASN A 4 -9.41 26.25 12.13
CA ASN A 4 -8.82 26.59 10.83
C ASN A 4 -7.30 26.75 10.89
N ALA A 5 -6.76 27.41 11.91
CA ALA A 5 -5.31 27.60 12.05
C ALA A 5 -4.54 26.26 12.18
N LYS A 6 -5.13 25.26 12.85
CA LYS A 6 -4.53 23.92 12.95
C LYS A 6 -4.56 23.18 11.62
N MET A 7 -5.67 23.28 10.88
CA MET A 7 -5.83 22.68 9.56
C MET A 7 -4.86 23.29 8.55
N GLU A 8 -4.74 24.62 8.53
CA GLU A 8 -3.81 25.34 7.66
C GLU A 8 -2.36 24.97 7.96
N LYS A 9 -1.99 24.85 9.24
CA LYS A 9 -0.66 24.38 9.64
C LYS A 9 -0.39 22.96 9.13
N ALA A 10 -1.34 22.03 9.29
CA ALA A 10 -1.18 20.66 8.81
C ALA A 10 -1.02 20.61 7.29
N ALA A 11 -1.85 21.35 6.55
CA ALA A 11 -1.75 21.44 5.08
C ALA A 11 -0.38 21.99 4.65
N LYS A 12 0.10 23.06 5.29
CA LYS A 12 1.43 23.64 5.03
C LYS A 12 2.55 22.63 5.26
N THR A 13 2.54 21.93 6.40
CA THR A 13 3.56 20.91 6.70
C THR A 13 3.53 19.76 5.68
N VAL A 14 2.34 19.32 5.24
CA VAL A 14 2.22 18.31 4.18
C VAL A 14 2.79 18.82 2.85
N SER A 15 2.57 20.09 2.48
CA SER A 15 3.17 20.68 1.28
C SER A 15 4.70 20.78 1.35
N GLU A 16 5.25 21.15 2.51
CA GLU A 16 6.71 21.18 2.72
C GLU A 16 7.32 19.79 2.54
N ILE A 17 6.73 18.77 3.18
CA ILE A 17 7.14 17.38 3.00
C ILE A 17 6.97 16.95 1.54
N SER A 18 5.90 17.38 0.86
CA SER A 18 5.71 17.06 -0.56
C SER A 18 6.88 17.51 -1.42
N SER A 19 7.36 18.74 -1.22
CA SER A 19 8.51 19.25 -1.96
C SER A 19 9.80 18.46 -1.64
N GLU A 20 9.99 18.02 -0.40
CA GLU A 20 11.11 17.16 -0.04
C GLU A 20 11.00 15.78 -0.71
N VAL A 21 9.82 15.17 -0.70
CA VAL A 21 9.55 13.89 -1.38
C VAL A 21 9.78 14.01 -2.89
N ASP A 22 9.38 15.10 -3.54
CA ASP A 22 9.61 15.33 -4.97
C ASP A 22 11.11 15.29 -5.33
N LYS A 23 11.95 15.93 -4.50
CA LYS A 23 13.41 15.94 -4.67
C LYS A 23 14.00 14.55 -4.50
N LEU A 24 13.55 13.81 -3.48
CA LEU A 24 14.00 12.44 -3.23
C LEU A 24 13.56 11.51 -4.37
N THR A 25 12.33 11.64 -4.86
CA THR A 25 11.84 10.88 -6.02
C THR A 25 12.71 11.12 -7.25
N ALA A 26 13.08 12.37 -7.54
CA ALA A 26 13.98 12.68 -8.65
C ALA A 26 15.35 11.99 -8.51
N GLN A 27 15.91 11.95 -7.30
CA GLN A 27 17.17 11.24 -7.02
C GLN A 27 17.02 9.72 -7.19
N VAL A 28 15.93 9.13 -6.71
CA VAL A 28 15.62 7.70 -6.92
C VAL A 28 15.54 7.37 -8.42
N SER A 29 14.83 8.19 -9.20
CA SER A 29 14.73 8.01 -10.66
C SER A 29 16.07 8.14 -11.38
N ALA A 30 16.96 9.03 -10.91
CA ALA A 30 18.31 9.14 -11.45
C ALA A 30 19.11 7.86 -11.20
N LEU A 31 19.08 7.32 -9.98
CA LEU A 31 19.74 6.05 -9.65
C LEU A 31 19.15 4.88 -10.46
N GLU A 32 17.83 4.84 -10.60
CA GLU A 32 17.16 3.82 -11.41
C GLU A 32 17.60 3.87 -12.88
N THR A 33 17.76 5.07 -13.42
CA THR A 33 18.26 5.27 -14.79
C THR A 33 19.70 4.77 -14.94
N VAL A 34 20.56 5.01 -13.96
CA VAL A 34 21.95 4.51 -14.00
C VAL A 34 21.97 2.99 -13.98
N VAL A 35 21.25 2.36 -13.04
CA VAL A 35 21.23 0.90 -12.90
C VAL A 35 20.55 0.21 -14.09
N SER A 36 19.49 0.78 -14.65
CA SER A 36 18.82 0.22 -15.85
C SER A 36 19.69 0.26 -17.11
N ARG A 37 20.67 1.18 -17.17
CA ARG A 37 21.68 1.23 -18.23
C ARG A 37 22.90 0.34 -17.95
N GLY A 38 22.87 -0.47 -16.90
CA GLY A 38 23.98 -1.35 -16.49
C GLY A 38 25.06 -0.65 -15.67
N GLY A 39 24.86 0.61 -15.29
CA GLY A 39 25.76 1.32 -14.38
C GLY A 39 25.68 0.80 -12.94
N LYS A 40 26.76 0.98 -12.18
CA LYS A 40 26.80 0.68 -10.74
C LYS A 40 26.57 1.96 -9.94
N VAL A 41 25.75 1.85 -8.90
CA VAL A 41 25.51 2.93 -7.94
C VAL A 41 26.24 2.61 -6.63
N VAL A 42 26.71 3.64 -5.92
CA VAL A 42 27.34 3.47 -4.61
C VAL A 42 26.27 3.02 -3.60
N GLU A 43 26.50 1.91 -2.90
CA GLU A 43 25.50 1.38 -1.95
C GLU A 43 25.10 2.41 -0.88
N LYS A 44 26.07 3.22 -0.43
CA LYS A 44 25.83 4.28 0.54
C LYS A 44 24.79 5.29 0.06
N ASP A 45 24.74 5.61 -1.24
CA ASP A 45 23.76 6.56 -1.78
C ASP A 45 22.34 5.98 -1.72
N VAL A 46 22.21 4.67 -1.99
CA VAL A 46 20.92 3.97 -1.85
C VAL A 46 20.46 3.95 -0.39
N VAL A 47 21.36 3.62 0.54
CA VAL A 47 21.07 3.61 1.98
C VAL A 47 20.66 5.00 2.48
N ASN A 48 21.40 6.04 2.09
CA ASN A 48 21.10 7.42 2.48
C ASN A 48 19.72 7.86 1.97
N LEU A 49 19.36 7.54 0.72
CA LEU A 49 18.04 7.88 0.18
C LEU A 49 16.92 7.12 0.91
N THR A 50 17.13 5.85 1.24
CA THR A 50 16.18 5.08 2.05
C THR A 50 15.97 5.74 3.42
N GLU A 51 17.04 6.14 4.11
CA GLU A 51 16.93 6.82 5.41
C GLU A 51 16.18 8.15 5.29
N LEU A 52 16.51 8.98 4.30
CA LEU A 52 15.82 10.25 4.05
C LEU A 52 14.32 10.05 3.78
N LEU A 53 13.96 9.03 2.98
CA LEU A 53 12.56 8.68 2.72
C LEU A 53 11.83 8.19 3.97
N MET A 54 12.46 7.33 4.77
CA MET A 54 11.90 6.84 6.03
C MET A 54 11.68 7.98 7.04
N ASN A 55 12.59 8.96 7.08
CA ASN A 55 12.42 10.16 7.88
C ASN A 55 11.19 10.98 7.43
N GLN A 56 10.95 11.11 6.12
CA GLN A 56 9.71 11.76 5.64
C GLN A 56 8.46 10.97 6.02
N LEU A 57 8.51 9.63 5.97
CA LEU A 57 7.39 8.79 6.36
C LEU A 57 7.01 8.99 7.84
N VAL A 58 8.00 8.98 8.73
CA VAL A 58 7.78 9.24 10.17
C VAL A 58 7.20 10.64 10.41
N LYS A 59 7.68 11.66 9.68
CA LYS A 59 7.10 13.01 9.74
C LYS A 59 5.64 13.02 9.31
N LEU A 60 5.30 12.33 8.22
CA LEU A 60 3.91 12.23 7.73
C LEU A 60 3.00 11.55 8.76
N ASP A 61 3.44 10.46 9.39
CA ASP A 61 2.68 9.72 10.40
C ASP A 61 2.38 10.58 11.64
N GLY A 62 3.27 11.52 11.98
CA GLY A 62 3.07 12.47 13.07
C GLY A 62 2.04 13.58 12.80
N ILE A 63 1.60 13.76 11.55
CA ILE A 63 0.66 14.84 11.19
C ILE A 63 -0.77 14.40 11.45
N VAL A 64 -1.44 15.06 12.40
CA VAL A 64 -2.89 14.92 12.58
C VAL A 64 -3.61 15.89 11.64
N ALA A 65 -4.33 15.34 10.65
CA ALA A 65 -5.04 16.10 9.63
C ALA A 65 -6.37 15.42 9.26
N ASP A 66 -7.34 16.24 8.85
CA ASP A 66 -8.66 15.83 8.35
C ASP A 66 -8.93 16.41 6.95
N GLY A 67 -9.97 15.91 6.27
CA GLY A 67 -10.37 16.37 4.95
C GLY A 67 -9.25 16.28 3.91
N ASP A 68 -9.04 17.34 3.14
CA ASP A 68 -8.07 17.37 2.04
C ASP A 68 -6.63 17.17 2.52
N ALA A 69 -6.27 17.73 3.68
CA ALA A 69 -4.92 17.56 4.24
C ALA A 69 -4.64 16.09 4.61
N LYS A 70 -5.66 15.33 5.04
CA LYS A 70 -5.55 13.88 5.25
C LYS A 70 -5.34 13.13 3.94
N SER A 71 -6.07 13.53 2.90
CA SER A 71 -5.95 12.96 1.55
C SER A 71 -4.53 13.19 0.98
N GLN A 72 -4.04 14.43 1.06
CA GLN A 72 -2.68 14.81 0.65
C GLN A 72 -1.62 14.03 1.43
N ARG A 73 -1.72 13.94 2.76
CA ARG A 73 -0.82 13.14 3.59
C ARG A 73 -0.79 11.67 3.13
N THR A 74 -1.96 11.07 2.89
CA THR A 74 -2.09 9.68 2.46
C THR A 74 -1.45 9.45 1.08
N MET A 75 -1.62 10.40 0.17
CA MET A 75 -0.96 10.38 -1.14
C MET A 75 0.57 10.40 -0.98
N GLN A 76 1.11 11.28 -0.13
CA GLN A 76 2.55 11.36 0.09
C GLN A 76 3.12 10.10 0.73
N VAL A 77 2.41 9.47 1.67
CA VAL A 77 2.80 8.17 2.24
C VAL A 77 2.98 7.12 1.14
N ARG A 78 2.02 7.02 0.21
CA ARG A 78 2.12 6.08 -0.92
C ARG A 78 3.31 6.37 -1.82
N ARG A 79 3.59 7.65 -2.11
CA ARG A 79 4.74 8.06 -2.93
C ARG A 79 6.06 7.67 -2.28
N VAL A 80 6.18 7.89 -0.96
CA VAL A 80 7.38 7.51 -0.19
C VAL A 80 7.56 5.99 -0.21
N GLN A 81 6.51 5.22 0.09
CA GLN A 81 6.55 3.75 0.06
C GLN A 81 6.98 3.24 -1.32
N LYS A 82 6.45 3.81 -2.40
CA LYS A 82 6.84 3.44 -3.76
C LYS A 82 8.32 3.69 -4.04
N CYS A 83 8.86 4.81 -3.58
CA CYS A 83 10.28 5.12 -3.73
C CYS A 83 11.17 4.12 -2.96
N VAL A 84 10.76 3.72 -1.76
CA VAL A 84 11.48 2.72 -0.95
C VAL A 84 11.48 1.35 -1.65
N GLU A 85 10.32 0.90 -2.15
CA GLU A 85 10.23 -0.34 -2.95
C GLU A 85 11.17 -0.31 -4.16
N THR A 86 11.22 0.82 -4.89
CA THR A 86 12.14 0.99 -6.02
C THR A 86 13.59 0.88 -5.56
N LEU A 87 13.98 1.55 -4.47
CA LEU A 87 15.35 1.45 -3.94
C LEU A 87 15.71 0.02 -3.53
N ASP A 88 14.79 -0.73 -2.94
CA ASP A 88 15.01 -2.15 -2.60
C ASP A 88 15.28 -2.99 -3.86
N VAL A 89 14.50 -2.78 -4.93
CA VAL A 89 14.75 -3.43 -6.23
C VAL A 89 16.11 -3.00 -6.81
N LEU A 90 16.48 -1.72 -6.69
CA LEU A 90 17.78 -1.23 -7.13
C LEU A 90 18.93 -1.88 -6.37
N LYS A 91 18.81 -2.11 -5.05
CA LYS A 91 19.83 -2.82 -4.26
C LYS A 91 20.09 -4.23 -4.82
N LEU A 92 19.04 -4.94 -5.20
CA LEU A 92 19.14 -6.28 -5.78
C LEU A 92 19.82 -6.24 -7.17
N LYS A 93 19.37 -5.34 -8.04
CA LYS A 93 19.92 -5.18 -9.41
C LYS A 93 21.36 -4.70 -9.40
N ASN A 94 21.73 -3.84 -8.45
CA ASN A 94 23.08 -3.32 -8.29
C ASN A 94 24.06 -4.38 -7.76
N SER A 95 23.58 -5.43 -7.10
CA SER A 95 24.41 -6.52 -6.56
C SER A 95 24.54 -7.71 -7.51
N ALA A 96 23.64 -7.84 -8.50
CA ALA A 96 23.73 -8.91 -9.50
C ALA A 96 24.96 -8.72 -10.40
N PRO A 97 25.66 -9.82 -10.77
CA PRO A 97 26.58 -9.77 -11.90
C PRO A 97 25.78 -9.42 -13.16
N ALA A 98 26.37 -8.70 -14.10
CA ALA A 98 25.75 -8.33 -15.38
C ALA A 98 25.61 -9.57 -16.28
N SER A 99 24.81 -10.55 -15.87
CA SER A 99 24.34 -11.63 -16.73
C SER A 99 23.09 -11.13 -17.42
N ASN A 100 23.13 -11.11 -18.75
CA ASN A 100 22.04 -10.71 -19.64
C ASN A 100 20.65 -11.02 -19.09
N GLU A 101 19.83 -9.98 -19.11
CA GLU A 101 18.38 -9.91 -19.25
C GLU A 101 17.57 -11.22 -19.21
N ASN A 102 16.53 -11.20 -18.36
CA ASN A 102 15.42 -12.13 -18.17
C ASN A 102 15.53 -13.04 -16.92
N HIS A 103 14.92 -12.62 -15.80
CA HIS A 103 13.75 -13.29 -15.21
C HIS A 103 13.38 -12.64 -13.87
N ILE A 104 12.13 -12.20 -13.76
CA ILE A 104 11.52 -11.73 -12.52
C ILE A 104 11.35 -12.95 -11.61
N SER A 105 11.90 -12.92 -10.40
CA SER A 105 11.39 -13.77 -9.33
C SER A 105 11.55 -13.09 -7.98
N LEU A 106 10.49 -12.38 -7.60
CA LEU A 106 10.23 -12.02 -6.21
C LEU A 106 9.84 -13.32 -5.48
N GLN A 107 10.82 -14.00 -4.88
CA GLN A 107 10.54 -14.97 -3.83
C GLN A 107 10.96 -14.38 -2.49
N GLN A 108 10.02 -13.64 -1.90
CA GLN A 108 10.06 -13.22 -0.50
C GLN A 108 10.02 -14.45 0.40
N LYS A 109 11.20 -14.99 0.75
CA LYS A 109 11.33 -16.00 1.80
C LYS A 109 11.58 -15.30 3.14
N ARG A 110 10.50 -14.83 3.77
CA ARG A 110 10.46 -14.66 5.22
C ARG A 110 9.83 -15.91 5.81
N SER A 111 10.66 -16.83 6.29
CA SER A 111 10.21 -17.93 7.14
C SER A 111 10.98 -17.86 8.45
N ASN A 112 10.24 -17.41 9.47
CA ASN A 112 10.63 -17.33 10.87
C ASN A 112 10.99 -18.70 11.46
N GLY A 113 11.97 -18.71 12.36
CA GLY A 113 11.94 -19.37 13.67
C GLY A 113 11.52 -20.85 13.76
N ASN A 114 12.53 -21.72 13.74
CA ASN A 114 12.85 -22.74 14.75
C ASN A 114 11.71 -23.36 15.59
N VAL A 115 11.37 -24.64 15.33
CA VAL A 115 11.26 -25.72 16.35
C VAL A 115 11.11 -27.09 15.66
N PRO A 116 12.08 -28.03 15.77
CA PRO A 116 11.82 -29.45 15.59
C PRO A 116 11.59 -30.06 16.97
N LEU A 117 10.34 -30.34 17.29
CA LEU A 117 9.98 -31.08 18.50
C LEU A 117 9.89 -32.57 18.13
N GLN A 118 10.97 -33.31 18.41
CA GLN A 118 11.00 -34.78 18.33
C GLN A 118 10.26 -35.37 19.54
N HIS A 119 9.18 -36.11 19.29
CA HIS A 119 8.64 -37.06 20.27
C HIS A 119 8.37 -38.38 19.57
N SER A 120 9.06 -39.41 20.05
CA SER A 120 8.90 -40.80 19.65
C SER A 120 7.84 -41.50 20.50
N ASN A 121 7.28 -42.56 19.91
CA ASN A 121 6.61 -43.75 20.48
C ASN A 121 5.08 -43.74 20.67
N GLY A 122 4.43 -44.65 19.92
CA GLY A 122 3.63 -45.72 20.53
C GLY A 122 2.12 -45.77 20.28
N SER A 123 1.71 -46.72 19.44
CA SER A 123 0.56 -47.64 19.67
C SER A 123 -0.89 -47.20 19.34
N VAL A 124 -1.34 -47.71 18.18
CA VAL A 124 -2.62 -48.39 17.86
C VAL A 124 -3.91 -48.09 18.66
N SER A 125 -4.96 -47.63 17.96
CA SER A 125 -6.30 -48.27 17.81
C SER A 125 -7.41 -47.25 17.50
N SER A 126 -8.10 -47.44 16.37
CA SER A 126 -9.47 -46.96 16.11
C SER A 126 -10.49 -47.88 16.85
N PRO A 127 -11.83 -47.65 16.97
CA PRO A 127 -12.70 -46.85 16.09
C PRO A 127 -13.93 -46.14 16.73
N THR A 128 -14.72 -45.46 15.86
CA THR A 128 -16.17 -45.18 15.98
C THR A 128 -16.62 -43.93 16.75
N ARG A 129 -17.29 -42.98 16.06
CA ARG A 129 -18.72 -42.62 16.23
C ARG A 129 -19.05 -41.24 15.61
N GLN A 130 -20.02 -41.27 14.69
CA GLN A 130 -21.15 -40.34 14.45
C GLN A 130 -20.95 -38.82 14.63
N PRO A 131 -21.31 -37.99 13.63
CA PRO A 131 -21.72 -36.60 13.87
C PRO A 131 -23.22 -36.54 14.23
N PRO A 132 -23.64 -35.82 15.29
CA PRO A 132 -25.04 -35.60 15.57
C PRO A 132 -25.61 -34.48 14.71
N ALA A 133 -26.75 -34.76 14.06
CA ALA A 133 -27.66 -33.76 13.50
C ALA A 133 -28.57 -33.19 14.58
N ARG A 134 -28.82 -31.86 14.55
CA ARG A 134 -29.96 -31.07 15.09
C ARG A 134 -29.49 -29.61 15.22
N HIS A 135 -30.21 -28.55 14.88
CA HIS A 135 -31.60 -28.37 14.47
C HIS A 135 -31.73 -26.98 13.82
N SER A 136 -32.77 -26.85 12.99
CA SER A 136 -33.37 -25.65 12.39
C SER A 136 -33.32 -24.37 13.23
N ILE A 137 -33.16 -23.20 12.58
CA ILE A 137 -34.19 -22.14 12.59
C ILE A 137 -34.09 -21.36 11.26
N MET A 138 -35.19 -21.45 10.52
CA MET A 138 -35.58 -20.57 9.44
C MET A 138 -36.13 -19.27 10.04
N TYR A 139 -35.56 -18.12 9.69
CA TYR A 139 -36.28 -16.85 9.75
C TYR A 139 -36.34 -16.29 8.34
N SER A 140 -37.49 -16.49 7.72
CA SER A 140 -37.99 -15.64 6.64
C SER A 140 -38.19 -14.24 7.20
N LEU A 141 -37.50 -13.24 6.66
CA LEU A 141 -37.87 -11.85 6.87
C LEU A 141 -38.33 -11.27 5.53
N ILE A 142 -39.65 -11.19 5.45
CA ILE A 142 -40.41 -10.36 4.52
C ILE A 142 -40.17 -8.87 4.79
N ASP A 143 -40.26 -8.11 3.70
CA ASP A 143 -40.67 -6.71 3.59
C ASP A 143 -39.69 -5.59 4.00
N SER A 144 -39.28 -4.79 2.99
CA SER A 144 -39.12 -3.32 3.08
C SER A 144 -38.67 -2.68 1.75
N PRO A 145 -38.90 -1.37 1.53
CA PRO A 145 -39.71 -0.91 0.40
C PRO A 145 -39.01 0.02 -0.61
N ASN A 146 -39.79 0.37 -1.64
CA ASN A 146 -39.80 1.65 -2.37
C ASN A 146 -38.59 1.94 -3.30
N HIS A 147 -38.75 1.62 -4.59
CA HIS A 147 -38.02 2.30 -5.66
C HIS A 147 -38.92 3.38 -6.27
N GLN A 148 -38.51 4.61 -6.01
CA GLN A 148 -39.13 5.85 -6.45
C GLN A 148 -38.91 6.04 -7.96
N GLN A 149 -39.99 6.51 -8.59
CA GLN A 149 -40.21 6.67 -10.02
C GLN A 149 -39.19 7.59 -10.71
N GLN A 150 -38.74 7.18 -11.90
CA GLN A 150 -38.17 8.07 -12.92
C GLN A 150 -39.25 9.00 -13.49
N PRO A 151 -38.94 10.28 -13.76
CA PRO A 151 -39.85 11.16 -14.50
C PRO A 151 -39.74 10.88 -16.00
N SER A 152 -40.86 10.47 -16.62
CA SER A 152 -41.03 10.49 -18.08
C SER A 152 -41.92 11.67 -18.44
N ASN A 153 -41.30 12.81 -18.76
CA ASN A 153 -42.00 13.93 -19.37
C ASN A 153 -41.85 13.84 -20.89
N ASN A 154 -42.99 13.66 -21.55
CA ASN A 154 -43.14 13.78 -22.98
C ASN A 154 -43.31 15.26 -23.38
N SER A 155 -42.86 15.55 -24.61
CA SER A 155 -43.30 16.64 -25.49
C SER A 155 -42.90 18.09 -25.17
N ALA A 156 -42.09 18.71 -26.05
CA ALA A 156 -42.61 19.67 -27.03
C ALA A 156 -41.49 20.21 -27.94
N SER A 157 -41.87 20.36 -29.21
CA SER A 157 -41.11 20.83 -30.37
C SER A 157 -40.70 22.32 -30.35
N GLY A 158 -39.73 22.66 -31.22
CA GLY A 158 -39.50 23.99 -31.83
C GLY A 158 -38.55 24.90 -31.04
N ALA A 159 -37.68 25.73 -31.60
CA ALA A 159 -37.38 26.21 -32.96
C ALA A 159 -35.92 26.72 -32.92
N LEU A 160 -35.07 26.45 -33.92
CA LEU A 160 -34.61 27.43 -34.92
C LEU A 160 -34.74 28.91 -34.49
N TRP A 161 -33.63 29.57 -34.16
CA TRP A 161 -32.92 30.60 -34.95
C TRP A 161 -31.55 30.90 -34.34
#